data_AF-A0AA90TFG7-F1
#
_entry.id   AF-A0AA90TFG7-F1
#
_cell.length_a   1.000
_cell.length_b   1.000
_cell.length_c   1.000
_cell.angle_alpha   90.00
_cell.angle_beta   90.00
_cell.angle_gamma   90.00
#
_symmetry.space_group_name_H-M   'P 1'
#
loop_
_entity.id
_entity.type
_entity.pdbx_description
1 polymer ?
#
loop_
_entity_poly.entity_id
_entity_poly.type
_entity_poly.pdbx_seq_one_letter_code
_entity_poly.pdbx_strand_id
1 'polypeptide(L)'
;MGFNQSDADALNNAQQYFSQMSINTGNTDFQLMHFKVTKSVLPAEATKILSRALEAATRFHQEMSIWLDVTTDDFPAYVTEAVRSCTGFGLKIIITWNGQSSHAPGLPMDESVLEAIRLAQMTGPVWHPLAEKPVPHLY
;
A
#
# COMPACT_ATOMS: atom_id res chain seq x y z
N MET A 1 14.73 13.17 2.70
CA MET A 1 15.68 12.09 3.04
C MET A 1 15.44 10.97 2.05
N GLY A 2 16.49 10.44 1.41
CA GLY A 2 16.38 9.38 0.40
C GLY A 2 16.42 7.97 1.00
N PHE A 3 16.20 6.98 0.14
CA PHE A 3 16.28 5.56 0.47
C PHE A 3 17.64 5.17 1.07
N ASN A 4 17.64 4.37 2.15
CA ASN A 4 18.85 3.92 2.85
C ASN A 4 18.80 2.43 3.26
N GLN A 5 19.82 1.95 3.97
CA GLN A 5 19.90 0.54 4.40
C GLN A 5 18.73 0.11 5.29
N SER A 6 18.27 0.97 6.21
CA SER A 6 17.11 0.67 7.07
C SER A 6 15.82 0.53 6.27
N ASP A 7 15.67 1.27 5.17
CA ASP A 7 14.54 1.14 4.25
C ASP A 7 14.60 -0.21 3.51
N ALA A 8 15.79 -0.62 3.05
CA ALA A 8 16.00 -1.93 2.44
C ALA A 8 15.69 -3.08 3.43
N ASP A 9 16.13 -2.95 4.68
CA ASP A 9 15.85 -3.93 5.74
C ASP A 9 14.35 -4.01 6.07
N ALA A 10 13.65 -2.87 6.07
CA ALA A 10 12.19 -2.84 6.27
C ALA A 10 11.44 -3.57 5.14
N LEU A 11 11.83 -3.33 3.89
CA LEU A 11 11.28 -4.02 2.73
C LEU A 11 11.56 -5.53 2.78
N ASN A 12 12.80 -5.93 3.11
CA ASN A 12 13.17 -7.34 3.25
C ASN A 12 12.42 -8.04 4.39
N ASN A 13 12.24 -7.37 5.53
CA ASN A 13 11.46 -7.89 6.65
C ASN A 13 9.99 -8.09 6.24
N ALA A 14 9.40 -7.11 5.54
CA ALA A 14 8.04 -7.21 5.03
C ALA A 14 7.86 -8.38 4.05
N GLN A 15 8.84 -8.67 3.18
CA GLN A 15 8.77 -9.81 2.26
C GLN A 15 8.62 -11.17 2.96
N GLN A 16 9.08 -11.32 4.20
CA GLN A 16 8.90 -12.55 4.97
C GLN A 16 7.43 -12.83 5.32
N TYR A 17 6.60 -11.78 5.33
CA TYR A 17 5.22 -11.82 5.78
C TYR A 17 4.20 -11.49 4.68
N PHE A 18 4.61 -10.67 3.70
CA PHE A 18 3.78 -10.18 2.61
C PHE A 18 4.38 -10.67 1.29
N SER A 19 3.71 -11.65 0.69
CA SER A 19 4.24 -12.38 -0.46
C SER A 19 4.25 -11.47 -1.69
N GLN A 20 5.41 -11.38 -2.36
CA GLN A 20 5.58 -10.83 -3.71
C GLN A 20 5.66 -9.31 -3.85
N MET A 21 6.84 -8.77 -3.50
CA MET A 21 7.31 -7.47 -3.98
C MET A 21 7.70 -7.58 -5.46
N SER A 22 6.76 -7.34 -6.37
CA SER A 22 7.04 -7.16 -7.80
C SER A 22 7.01 -5.67 -8.14
N ILE A 23 8.09 -5.15 -8.72
CA ILE A 23 8.11 -3.81 -9.32
C ILE A 23 7.69 -3.98 -10.78
N ASN A 24 6.41 -3.70 -11.08
CA ASN A 24 5.93 -3.72 -12.46
C ASN A 24 6.13 -2.34 -13.10
N THR A 25 6.85 -2.30 -14.22
CA THR A 25 7.11 -1.08 -15.02
C THR A 25 6.25 -1.09 -16.30
N GLY A 26 4.95 -1.39 -16.17
CA GLY A 26 4.05 -1.60 -17.31
C GLY A 26 3.79 -0.35 -18.17
N ASN A 27 4.03 0.84 -17.62
CA ASN A 27 4.09 2.10 -18.35
C ASN A 27 5.19 2.95 -17.69
N THR A 28 6.07 3.54 -18.48
CA THR A 28 7.40 4.06 -18.10
C THR A 28 7.43 5.10 -16.96
N ASP A 29 6.28 5.63 -16.53
CA ASP A 29 6.19 6.73 -15.56
C ASP A 29 5.70 6.32 -14.17
N PHE A 30 5.09 5.13 -14.01
CA PHE A 30 4.58 4.65 -12.71
C PHE A 30 5.25 3.33 -12.33
N GLN A 31 5.92 3.33 -11.18
CA GLN A 31 6.39 2.10 -10.57
C GLN A 31 5.32 1.58 -9.62
N LEU A 32 5.04 0.28 -9.66
CA LEU A 32 4.09 -0.35 -8.75
C LEU A 32 4.82 -1.30 -7.80
N MET A 33 4.76 -1.05 -6.51
CA MET A 33 5.20 -1.99 -5.48
C MET A 33 4.00 -2.75 -4.94
N HIS A 34 3.95 -4.04 -5.25
CA HIS A 34 2.89 -4.94 -4.81
C HIS A 34 3.23 -5.58 -3.45
N PHE A 35 2.27 -5.60 -2.53
CA PHE A 35 2.32 -6.30 -1.26
C PHE A 35 1.08 -7.19 -1.14
N LYS A 36 1.27 -8.52 -1.18
CA LYS A 36 0.16 -9.45 -0.98
C LYS A 36 0.00 -9.83 0.48
N VAL A 37 -1.16 -9.53 1.03
CA VAL A 37 -1.56 -9.85 2.39
C VAL A 37 -2.40 -11.14 2.37
N THR A 38 -1.74 -12.27 2.63
CA THR A 38 -2.36 -13.61 2.54
C THR A 38 -2.72 -14.24 3.87
N LYS A 39 -2.20 -13.71 4.98
CA LYS A 39 -2.44 -14.23 6.33
C LYS A 39 -3.17 -13.19 7.18
N SER A 40 -4.27 -13.61 7.80
CA SER A 40 -4.99 -12.80 8.79
C SER A 40 -4.22 -12.71 10.11
N VAL A 41 -3.45 -13.75 10.45
CA VAL A 41 -2.62 -13.81 11.65
C VAL A 41 -1.15 -13.55 11.29
N LEU A 42 -0.64 -12.42 11.77
CA LEU A 42 0.74 -11.99 11.65
C LEU A 42 1.39 -11.86 13.05
N PRO A 43 2.72 -11.72 13.15
CA PRO A 43 3.37 -11.37 14.42
C PRO A 43 2.72 -10.13 15.06
N ALA A 44 2.84 -10.00 16.39
CA ALA A 44 2.30 -8.87 17.15
C ALA A 44 2.76 -7.49 16.61
N GLU A 45 3.87 -7.44 15.87
CA GLU A 45 4.41 -6.24 15.25
C GLU A 45 3.93 -6.00 13.80
N ALA A 46 2.90 -6.70 13.31
CA ALA A 46 2.40 -6.60 11.94
C ALA A 46 2.19 -5.15 11.44
N THR A 47 1.50 -4.33 12.25
CA THR A 47 1.24 -2.91 11.98
C THR A 47 2.55 -2.14 11.77
N LYS A 48 3.55 -2.39 12.62
CA LYS A 48 4.86 -1.74 12.58
C LYS A 48 5.72 -2.21 11.40
N ILE A 49 5.65 -3.49 11.07
CA ILE A 49 6.36 -4.05 9.91
C ILE A 49 5.80 -3.45 8.62
N LEU A 50 4.47 -3.45 8.47
CA LEU A 50 3.81 -2.93 7.27
C LEU A 50 4.02 -1.41 7.13
N SER A 51 3.80 -0.62 8.18
CA SER A 51 3.99 0.85 8.12
C SER A 51 5.42 1.23 7.71
N ARG A 52 6.43 0.57 8.26
CA ARG A 52 7.84 0.79 7.87
C ARG A 52 8.10 0.44 6.40
N ALA A 53 7.47 -0.62 5.90
CA ALA A 53 7.60 -0.98 4.49
C ALA A 53 6.90 0.02 3.56
N LEU A 54 5.74 0.53 3.95
CA LEU A 54 5.04 1.59 3.20
C LEU A 54 5.86 2.88 3.17
N GLU A 55 6.45 3.26 4.30
CA GLU A 55 7.35 4.43 4.41
C GLU A 55 8.64 4.24 3.57
N ALA A 56 9.24 3.05 3.59
CA ALA A 56 10.39 2.73 2.77
C ALA A 56 10.06 2.81 1.27
N ALA A 57 8.86 2.33 0.88
CA ALA A 57 8.41 2.35 -0.51
C ALA A 57 8.27 3.77 -1.08
N THR A 58 7.80 4.74 -0.29
CA THR A 58 7.71 6.14 -0.75
C THR A 58 9.07 6.79 -0.99
N ARG A 59 10.11 6.33 -0.28
CA ARG A 59 11.49 6.81 -0.46
C ARG A 59 12.23 6.13 -1.60
N PHE A 60 11.76 4.96 -2.04
CA PHE A 60 12.39 4.20 -3.10
C PHE A 60 12.30 4.91 -4.45
N HIS A 61 11.12 5.45 -4.80
CA HIS A 61 10.91 6.20 -6.03
C HIS A 61 9.77 7.22 -5.86
N GLN A 62 9.92 8.44 -6.39
CA GLN A 62 8.96 9.54 -6.24
C GLN A 62 7.57 9.22 -6.85
N GLU A 63 7.57 8.44 -7.92
CA GLU A 63 6.35 7.96 -8.60
C GLU A 63 5.99 6.51 -8.25
N MET A 64 6.43 6.02 -7.08
CA MET A 64 6.04 4.71 -6.59
C MET A 64 4.58 4.72 -6.13
N SER A 65 3.76 3.89 -6.75
CA SER A 65 2.44 3.50 -6.26
C SER A 65 2.55 2.17 -5.51
N ILE A 66 1.84 2.05 -4.41
CA ILE A 66 1.81 0.87 -3.57
C ILE A 66 0.46 0.18 -3.77
N TRP A 67 0.49 -1.11 -4.06
CA TRP A 67 -0.71 -1.94 -4.10
C TRP A 67 -0.68 -2.94 -2.95
N LEU A 68 -1.65 -2.84 -2.04
CA LEU A 68 -1.96 -3.84 -1.03
C LEU A 68 -3.07 -4.77 -1.53
N ASP A 69 -2.70 -5.99 -1.92
CA ASP A 69 -3.64 -7.04 -2.30
C ASP A 69 -3.99 -7.88 -1.08
N VAL A 70 -5.15 -7.63 -0.47
CA VAL A 70 -5.62 -8.33 0.71
C VAL A 70 -6.53 -9.47 0.28
N THR A 71 -6.10 -10.71 0.57
CA THR A 71 -6.81 -11.93 0.16
C THR A 71 -7.31 -12.76 1.35
N THR A 72 -7.43 -12.14 2.52
CA THR A 72 -7.93 -12.79 3.75
C THR A 72 -9.46 -12.80 3.80
N ASP A 73 -10.04 -13.75 4.53
CA ASP A 73 -11.49 -13.87 4.70
C ASP A 73 -12.08 -12.60 5.32
N ASP A 74 -11.48 -12.12 6.42
CA ASP A 74 -11.79 -10.84 7.07
C ASP A 74 -10.75 -9.78 6.73
N PHE A 75 -11.16 -8.51 6.64
CA PHE A 75 -10.23 -7.41 6.43
C PHE A 75 -9.37 -7.18 7.68
N PRO A 76 -8.02 -7.28 7.60
CA PRO A 76 -7.20 -7.21 8.80
C PRO A 76 -7.06 -5.78 9.33
N ALA A 77 -7.42 -5.56 10.59
CA ALA A 77 -7.36 -4.23 11.24
C ALA A 77 -5.96 -3.59 11.18
N TYR A 78 -4.89 -4.39 11.25
CA TYR A 78 -3.51 -3.89 11.18
C TYR A 78 -3.20 -3.20 9.85
N VAL A 79 -3.92 -3.50 8.76
CA VAL A 79 -3.74 -2.84 7.47
C VAL A 79 -4.16 -1.39 7.57
N THR A 80 -5.35 -1.13 8.12
CA THR A 80 -5.85 0.24 8.36
C THR A 80 -4.93 1.01 9.31
N GLU A 81 -4.49 0.38 10.39
CA GLU A 81 -3.58 1.00 11.37
C GLU A 81 -2.21 1.34 10.78
N ALA A 82 -1.66 0.46 9.93
CA ALA A 82 -0.37 0.67 9.29
C ALA A 82 -0.43 1.85 8.31
N VAL A 83 -1.50 1.94 7.52
CA VAL A 83 -1.74 3.07 6.61
C VAL A 83 -1.91 4.36 7.41
N ARG A 84 -2.71 4.34 8.46
CA ARG A 84 -2.91 5.49 9.35
C ARG A 84 -1.60 5.97 9.99
N SER A 85 -0.71 5.05 10.35
CA SER A 85 0.62 5.37 10.90
C SER A 85 1.51 6.12 9.91
N CYS A 86 1.19 6.08 8.62
CA CYS A 86 1.89 6.79 7.56
C CYS A 86 1.26 8.16 7.24
N THR A 87 0.43 8.72 8.13
CA THR A 87 -0.12 10.08 8.00
C THR A 87 1.01 11.10 7.77
N GLY A 88 0.90 11.90 6.72
CA GLY A 88 1.90 12.93 6.36
C GLY A 88 3.13 12.44 5.59
N PHE A 89 3.26 11.13 5.33
CA PHE A 89 4.37 10.59 4.52
C PHE A 89 4.13 10.65 3.01
N GLY A 90 2.89 10.94 2.59
CA GLY A 90 2.56 11.09 1.18
C GLY A 90 2.53 9.76 0.42
N LEU A 91 1.81 8.77 0.97
CA LEU A 91 1.60 7.49 0.30
C LEU A 91 0.86 7.68 -1.03
N LYS A 92 1.22 6.91 -2.05
CA LYS A 92 0.39 6.69 -3.24
C LYS A 92 -0.10 5.24 -3.18
N ILE A 93 -1.19 4.98 -2.49
CA ILE A 93 -1.59 3.60 -2.12
C ILE A 93 -2.97 3.22 -2.64
N ILE A 94 -3.10 1.98 -3.08
CA ILE A 94 -4.37 1.33 -3.37
C ILE A 94 -4.46 0.02 -2.60
N ILE A 95 -5.61 -0.19 -1.98
CA ILE A 95 -5.95 -1.44 -1.29
C ILE A 95 -7.08 -2.11 -2.06
N THR A 96 -6.94 -3.42 -2.29
CA THR A 96 -7.99 -4.27 -2.85
C THR A 96 -8.30 -5.41 -1.88
N TRP A 97 -9.58 -5.73 -1.71
CA TRP A 97 -10.04 -6.82 -0.85
C TRP A 97 -11.43 -7.32 -1.27
N ASN A 98 -11.59 -8.61 -1.57
CA ASN A 98 -12.89 -9.24 -1.86
C ASN A 98 -13.78 -8.47 -2.88
N GLY A 99 -13.17 -7.98 -3.97
CA GLY A 99 -13.87 -7.19 -5.00
C GLY A 99 -14.13 -5.72 -4.63
N GLN A 100 -13.77 -5.32 -3.41
CA GLN A 100 -13.70 -3.93 -2.99
C GLN A 100 -12.33 -3.33 -3.34
N SER A 101 -12.32 -2.02 -3.55
CA SER A 101 -11.12 -1.24 -3.80
C SER A 101 -11.23 0.13 -3.14
N SER A 102 -10.11 0.61 -2.63
CA SER A 102 -9.99 1.99 -2.13
C SER A 102 -10.32 3.04 -3.18
N HIS A 103 -10.08 2.74 -4.47
CA HIS A 103 -10.30 3.62 -5.59
C HIS A 103 -11.15 2.90 -6.66
N ALA A 104 -11.83 3.64 -7.53
CA ALA A 104 -12.52 3.01 -8.66
C ALA A 104 -11.50 2.48 -9.70
N PRO A 105 -11.75 1.34 -10.36
CA PRO A 105 -12.96 0.51 -10.32
C PRO A 105 -12.96 -0.52 -9.16
N GLY A 106 -14.15 -0.80 -8.62
CA GLY A 106 -14.38 -1.74 -7.52
C GLY A 106 -15.55 -1.29 -6.67
N LEU A 107 -16.04 -2.16 -5.78
CA LEU A 107 -16.94 -1.70 -4.72
C LEU A 107 -16.14 -0.82 -3.74
N PRO A 108 -16.70 0.28 -3.24
CA PRO A 108 -15.98 1.11 -2.28
C PRO A 108 -15.70 0.31 -1.00
N MET A 109 -14.49 0.47 -0.46
CA MET A 109 -14.14 -0.06 0.85
C MET A 109 -14.84 0.70 1.98
N ASP A 110 -14.78 0.14 3.18
CA ASP A 110 -15.28 0.80 4.39
C ASP A 110 -14.66 2.19 4.58
N GLU A 111 -15.50 3.14 5.03
CA GLU A 111 -15.11 4.54 5.18
C GLU A 111 -13.89 4.74 6.09
N SER A 112 -13.72 3.89 7.10
CA SER A 112 -12.56 3.96 8.01
C SER A 112 -11.22 3.67 7.31
N VAL A 113 -11.24 2.82 6.28
CA VAL A 113 -10.08 2.51 5.43
C VAL A 113 -9.82 3.68 4.48
N LEU A 114 -10.88 4.19 3.85
CA LEU A 114 -10.79 5.34 2.94
C LEU A 114 -10.24 6.58 3.66
N GLU A 115 -10.72 6.86 4.88
CA GLU A 115 -10.22 7.95 5.72
C GLU A 115 -8.74 7.78 6.09
N ALA A 116 -8.31 6.57 6.48
CA ALA A 116 -6.91 6.30 6.77
C ALA A 116 -6.02 6.55 5.53
N ILE A 117 -6.49 6.17 4.34
CA ILE A 117 -5.79 6.45 3.08
C ILE A 117 -5.74 7.95 2.83
N ARG A 118 -6.86 8.68 2.90
CA ARG A 118 -6.90 10.14 2.71
C ARG A 118 -5.88 10.89 3.57
N LEU A 119 -5.76 10.50 4.85
CA LEU A 119 -4.82 11.12 5.78
C LEU A 119 -3.34 10.82 5.47
N ALA A 120 -3.07 9.65 4.89
CA ALA A 120 -1.72 9.21 4.56
C ALA A 120 -1.29 9.57 3.13
N GLN A 121 -2.24 9.87 2.24
CA GLN A 121 -2.02 9.99 0.81
C GLN A 121 -1.41 11.34 0.38
N MET A 122 -0.57 11.32 -0.65
CA MET A 122 -0.09 12.54 -1.32
C MET A 122 -1.04 12.95 -2.44
N THR A 123 -1.15 14.25 -2.71
CA THR A 123 -1.82 14.76 -3.92
C THR A 123 -1.17 14.19 -5.18
N GLY A 124 -1.99 13.72 -6.12
CA GLY A 124 -1.53 13.22 -7.41
C GLY A 124 -2.29 11.97 -7.83
N PRO A 125 -2.03 11.45 -9.05
CA PRO A 125 -2.60 10.19 -9.48
C PRO A 125 -1.91 8.99 -8.82
N VAL A 126 -2.64 7.89 -8.64
CA VAL A 126 -2.12 6.60 -8.15
C VAL A 126 -2.40 5.51 -9.17
N TRP A 127 -1.45 4.61 -9.41
CA TRP A 127 -1.63 3.51 -10.36
C TRP A 127 -2.61 2.45 -9.84
N HIS A 128 -3.70 2.20 -10.56
CA HIS A 128 -4.73 1.23 -10.18
C HIS A 128 -4.54 -0.15 -10.82
N PRO A 129 -4.41 -1.24 -10.04
CA PRO A 129 -4.17 -2.57 -10.57
C PRO A 129 -5.35 -3.11 -11.41
N LEU A 130 -6.60 -2.90 -10.96
CA LEU A 130 -7.78 -3.34 -11.72
C LEU A 130 -8.10 -2.48 -12.97
N ALA A 131 -7.64 -1.24 -13.01
CA ALA A 131 -7.88 -0.34 -14.15
C ALA A 131 -6.72 -0.34 -15.14
N GLU A 132 -5.55 -0.85 -14.72
CA GLU A 132 -4.27 -0.82 -15.41
C GLU A 132 -3.89 0.60 -15.90
N LYS A 133 -4.22 1.61 -15.09
CA LYS A 133 -3.94 3.02 -15.39
C LYS A 133 -3.90 3.88 -14.11
N PRO A 134 -3.33 5.10 -14.16
CA PRO A 134 -3.43 6.04 -13.06
C PRO A 134 -4.87 6.51 -12.86
N VAL A 135 -5.29 6.62 -11.60
CA VAL A 135 -6.59 7.14 -11.17
C VAL A 135 -6.39 8.35 -10.24
N PRO A 136 -7.38 9.25 -10.13
CA PRO A 136 -7.30 10.36 -9.18
C PRO A 136 -7.15 9.86 -7.74
N HIS A 137 -6.47 10.63 -6.88
CA HIS A 137 -6.44 10.36 -5.44
C HIS A 137 -7.82 10.53 -4.79
N LEU A 138 -7.96 10.00 -3.58
CA LEU A 138 -9.15 10.21 -2.76
C LEU A 138 -9.23 11.66 -2.26
N TYR A 139 -10.35 12.31 -2.53
CA TYR A 139 -10.70 13.66 -2.04
C TYR A 139 -11.02 13.64 -0.55
#